data_AF-A0A519SSL8-F1
#
_entry.id   AF-A0A519SSL8-F1
#
_cell.length_a   1.000
_cell.length_b   1.000
_cell.length_c   1.000
_cell.angle_alpha   90.00
_cell.angle_beta   90.00
_cell.angle_gamma   90.00
#
_symmetry.space_group_name_H-M   'P 1'
#
loop_
_entity.id
_entity.type
_entity.pdbx_description
1 polymer ?
#
loop_
_entity_poly.entity_id
_entity_poly.type
_entity_poly.pdbx_seq_one_letter_code
_entity_poly.pdbx_strand_id
1 'polypeptide(L)'
;MLVRPKKHLGQHFLADPNIARRIVEGLRLPDGVREVLEIGPGMGVLTQFLLENPAYQTSVVEIDQESVAYLGQHYPALAPRIYATDFLKQDLGTMFPGAPLAIIGNFPYNISSQIFFQVLASWQQVREVVGMIQKEVAERLAEPPGSKTYGILSVLLQAYYDIEYL
;
A
#
# COMPACT_ATOMS: atom_id res chain seq x y z
N MET A 1 -14.67 -11.83 15.34
CA MET A 1 -15.82 -11.68 14.42
C MET A 1 -15.24 -11.50 13.02
N LEU A 2 -15.73 -12.19 11.98
CA LEU A 2 -15.19 -12.05 10.62
C LEU A 2 -15.66 -10.71 10.00
N VAL A 3 -14.71 -9.88 9.54
CA VAL A 3 -15.02 -8.62 8.83
C VAL A 3 -15.60 -8.96 7.46
N ARG A 4 -16.70 -8.31 7.09
CA ARG A 4 -17.35 -8.52 5.79
C ARG A 4 -16.92 -7.44 4.79
N PRO A 5 -16.69 -7.78 3.50
CA PRO A 5 -16.32 -6.80 2.50
C PRO A 5 -17.41 -5.72 2.33
N LYS A 6 -16.99 -4.46 2.37
CA LYS A 6 -17.84 -3.29 2.15
C LYS A 6 -17.61 -2.79 0.72
N LYS A 7 -18.62 -2.98 -0.16
CA LYS A 7 -18.55 -2.58 -1.57
C LYS A 7 -18.22 -1.10 -1.77
N HIS A 8 -18.75 -0.21 -0.92
CA HIS A 8 -18.52 1.23 -1.03
C HIS A 8 -17.08 1.65 -0.72
N LEU A 9 -16.33 0.81 0.01
CA LEU A 9 -14.90 1.00 0.27
C LEU A 9 -14.01 0.31 -0.77
N GLY A 10 -14.59 -0.34 -1.79
CA GLY A 10 -13.82 -1.06 -2.81
C GLY A 10 -13.03 -2.26 -2.27
N GLN A 11 -13.45 -2.82 -1.13
CA GLN A 11 -12.74 -3.92 -0.47
C GLN A 11 -12.85 -5.22 -1.29
N HIS A 12 -11.68 -5.74 -1.68
CA HIS A 12 -11.50 -7.07 -2.25
C HIS A 12 -10.45 -7.81 -1.41
N PHE A 13 -10.90 -8.68 -0.50
CA PHE A 13 -9.95 -9.40 0.35
C PHE A 13 -9.18 -10.44 -0.45
N LEU A 14 -7.86 -10.37 -0.35
CA LEU A 14 -6.95 -11.37 -0.88
C LEU A 14 -7.11 -12.66 -0.06
N ALA A 15 -7.51 -13.75 -0.70
CA ALA A 15 -7.76 -15.03 -0.03
C ALA A 15 -6.55 -15.98 -0.06
N ASP A 16 -5.63 -15.79 -1.02
CA ASP A 16 -4.48 -16.67 -1.22
C ASP A 16 -3.25 -16.16 -0.44
N PRO A 17 -2.79 -16.87 0.60
CA PRO A 17 -1.63 -16.48 1.39
C PRO A 17 -0.31 -16.51 0.58
N ASN A 18 -0.22 -17.31 -0.49
CA ASN A 18 0.98 -17.34 -1.32
C ASN A 18 1.11 -16.07 -2.16
N ILE A 19 0.00 -15.52 -2.66
CA ILE A 19 0.00 -14.23 -3.33
C ILE A 19 0.36 -13.12 -2.34
N ALA A 20 -0.19 -13.16 -1.13
CA ALA A 20 0.16 -12.20 -0.08
C ALA A 20 1.66 -12.20 0.24
N ARG A 21 2.25 -13.40 0.38
CA ARG A 21 3.69 -13.57 0.58
C ARG A 21 4.49 -13.00 -0.60
N ARG A 22 4.12 -13.32 -1.84
CA ARG A 22 4.79 -12.80 -3.04
C ARG A 22 4.75 -11.27 -3.13
N ILE A 23 3.64 -10.64 -2.72
CA ILE A 23 3.55 -9.17 -2.67
C ILE A 23 4.54 -8.63 -1.65
N VAL A 24 4.61 -9.20 -0.45
CA VAL A 24 5.56 -8.78 0.60
C VAL A 24 7.02 -9.02 0.19
N GLU A 25 7.31 -10.14 -0.47
CA GLU A 25 8.63 -10.47 -1.04
C GLU A 25 9.06 -9.51 -2.16
N GLY A 26 8.13 -8.73 -2.72
CA GLY A 26 8.43 -7.69 -3.70
C GLY A 26 9.11 -6.46 -3.11
N LEU A 27 9.10 -6.27 -1.78
CA LEU A 27 9.78 -5.15 -1.11
C LEU A 27 11.30 -5.31 -1.22
N ARG A 28 11.96 -4.32 -1.81
CA ARG A 28 13.44 -4.25 -1.94
C ARG A 28 14.05 -3.33 -0.90
N LEU A 29 13.30 -2.37 -0.37
CA LEU A 29 13.72 -1.42 0.67
C LEU A 29 14.98 -0.62 0.30
N PRO A 30 14.97 0.12 -0.83
CA PRO A 30 16.12 0.92 -1.26
C PRO A 30 16.47 2.02 -0.25
N ASP A 31 17.68 2.57 -0.37
CA ASP A 31 18.14 3.74 0.40
C ASP A 31 18.03 3.63 1.92
N GLY A 32 18.08 2.39 2.45
CA GLY A 32 18.00 2.12 3.89
C GLY A 32 16.61 2.39 4.49
N VAL A 33 15.55 2.33 3.68
CA VAL A 33 14.16 2.40 4.15
C VAL A 33 13.94 1.37 5.25
N ARG A 34 13.40 1.84 6.38
CA ARG A 34 13.01 1.02 7.54
C ARG A 34 11.56 1.22 7.96
N GLU A 35 10.84 2.14 7.33
CA GLU A 35 9.42 2.35 7.59
C GLU A 35 8.62 1.75 6.43
N VAL A 36 7.69 0.88 6.74
CA VAL A 36 6.76 0.27 5.77
C VAL A 36 5.33 0.59 6.19
N LEU A 37 4.61 1.30 5.34
CA LEU A 37 3.20 1.62 5.53
C LEU A 37 2.33 0.71 4.65
N GLU A 38 1.52 -0.13 5.27
CA GLU A 38 0.47 -0.89 4.59
C GLU A 38 -0.81 -0.06 4.45
N ILE A 39 -1.33 0.11 3.23
CA ILE A 39 -2.61 0.77 2.96
C ILE A 39 -3.70 -0.28 2.82
N GLY A 40 -4.76 -0.14 3.63
CA GLY A 40 -5.93 -1.03 3.57
C GLY A 40 -5.60 -2.47 3.98
N PRO A 41 -5.04 -2.69 5.17
CA PRO A 41 -4.68 -4.04 5.66
C PRO A 41 -5.88 -4.99 5.75
N GLY A 42 -7.11 -4.47 5.93
CA GLY A 42 -8.30 -5.30 6.07
C GLY A 42 -8.21 -6.23 7.29
N MET A 43 -8.14 -7.54 7.06
CA MET A 43 -7.93 -8.54 8.13
C MET A 43 -6.44 -8.90 8.34
N GLY A 44 -5.54 -8.16 7.71
CA GLY A 44 -4.10 -8.30 7.88
C GLY A 44 -3.46 -9.44 7.09
N VAL A 45 -3.97 -9.70 5.89
CA VAL A 45 -3.48 -10.79 5.02
C VAL A 45 -2.02 -10.57 4.61
N LEU A 46 -1.62 -9.34 4.32
CA LEU A 46 -0.21 -8.96 4.10
C LEU A 46 0.46 -8.65 5.44
N THR A 47 -0.24 -7.94 6.34
CA THR A 47 0.24 -7.59 7.69
C THR A 47 0.93 -8.75 8.42
N GLN A 48 0.37 -9.96 8.40
CA GLN A 48 0.96 -11.11 9.09
C GLN A 48 2.39 -11.42 8.61
N PHE A 49 2.64 -11.34 7.30
CA PHE A 49 3.97 -11.58 6.71
C PHE A 49 4.88 -10.37 6.89
N LEU A 50 4.33 -9.16 6.83
CA LEU A 50 5.08 -7.94 7.07
C LEU A 50 5.67 -7.90 8.48
N LEU A 51 4.94 -8.40 9.48
CA LEU A 51 5.38 -8.41 10.88
C LEU A 51 6.46 -9.48 11.17
N GLU A 52 6.69 -10.43 10.27
CA GLU A 52 7.73 -11.45 10.43
C GLU A 52 9.13 -10.92 10.12
N ASN A 53 9.24 -9.81 9.38
CA ASN A 53 10.52 -9.29 8.92
C ASN A 53 11.08 -8.21 9.89
N PRO A 54 12.24 -8.45 10.53
CA PRO A 54 12.82 -7.49 11.47
C PRO A 54 13.60 -6.34 10.79
N ALA A 55 13.73 -6.35 9.45
CA ALA A 55 14.49 -5.32 8.73
C ALA A 55 13.80 -3.94 8.71
N TYR A 56 12.50 -3.89 8.98
CA TYR A 56 11.70 -2.68 8.97
C TYR A 56 10.61 -2.70 10.06
N GLN A 57 10.02 -1.54 10.30
CA GLN A 57 8.86 -1.35 11.14
C GLN A 57 7.61 -1.18 10.27
N THR A 58 6.64 -2.07 10.50
CA THR A 58 5.35 -2.02 9.82
C THR A 58 4.37 -1.14 10.59
N SER A 59 3.77 -0.21 9.87
CA SER A 59 2.59 0.57 10.27
C SER A 59 1.46 0.34 9.26
N VAL A 60 0.21 0.55 9.66
CA VAL A 60 -0.94 0.32 8.77
C VAL A 60 -1.93 1.49 8.83
N VAL A 61 -2.57 1.80 7.70
CA VAL A 61 -3.66 2.79 7.62
C VAL A 61 -4.94 2.11 7.13
N GLU A 62 -6.00 2.22 7.94
CA GLU A 62 -7.28 1.56 7.68
C GLU A 62 -8.44 2.49 8.01
N ILE A 63 -9.38 2.63 7.06
CA ILE A 63 -10.57 3.47 7.21
C ILE A 63 -11.74 2.68 7.84
N ASP A 64 -11.75 1.36 7.66
CA ASP A 64 -12.78 0.47 8.18
C ASP A 64 -12.56 0.15 9.67
N GLN A 65 -13.41 0.74 10.52
CA GLN A 65 -13.34 0.58 11.97
C GLN A 65 -13.47 -0.87 12.45
N GLU A 66 -14.19 -1.73 11.71
CA GLU A 66 -14.28 -3.17 12.03
C GLU A 66 -12.94 -3.87 11.80
N SER A 67 -12.25 -3.51 10.72
CA SER A 67 -10.89 -3.98 10.42
C SER A 67 -9.87 -3.46 11.43
N VAL A 68 -9.95 -2.18 11.81
CA VAL A 68 -9.11 -1.62 12.88
C VAL A 68 -9.26 -2.42 14.18
N ALA A 69 -10.50 -2.67 14.61
CA ALA A 69 -10.76 -3.45 15.81
C ALA A 69 -10.25 -4.89 15.69
N TYR A 70 -10.44 -5.52 14.52
CA TYR A 70 -9.90 -6.84 14.23
C TYR A 70 -8.37 -6.85 14.34
N LEU A 71 -7.68 -5.92 13.69
CA LEU A 71 -6.22 -5.84 13.69
C LEU A 71 -5.67 -5.61 15.08
N GLY A 72 -6.28 -4.73 15.88
CA GLY A 72 -5.87 -4.49 17.26
C GLY A 72 -5.99 -5.72 18.16
N GLN A 73 -6.99 -6.59 17.93
CA GLN A 73 -7.16 -7.83 18.67
C GLN A 73 -6.21 -8.95 18.21
N HIS A 74 -6.01 -9.08 16.89
CA HIS A 74 -5.27 -10.18 16.29
C HIS A 74 -3.76 -9.91 16.17
N TYR A 75 -3.35 -8.64 16.10
CA TYR A 75 -1.95 -8.22 16.04
C TYR A 75 -1.65 -7.16 17.13
N PRO A 76 -1.64 -7.53 18.42
CA PRO A 76 -1.46 -6.55 19.51
C PRO A 76 -0.16 -5.75 19.42
N ALA A 77 0.92 -6.34 18.90
CA ALA A 77 2.19 -5.65 18.70
C ALA A 77 2.12 -4.53 17.64
N LEU A 78 1.13 -4.58 16.74
CA LEU A 78 0.87 -3.57 15.71
C LEU A 78 -0.04 -2.45 16.23
N ALA A 79 -0.85 -2.68 17.26
CA ALA A 79 -1.82 -1.71 17.79
C ALA A 79 -1.34 -0.24 17.89
N PRO A 80 -0.12 0.08 18.39
CA PRO A 80 0.35 1.47 18.46
C PRO A 80 0.65 2.11 17.09
N ARG A 81 0.66 1.32 16.02
CA ARG A 81 0.98 1.70 14.64
C ARG A 81 -0.19 1.45 13.68
N ILE A 82 -1.41 1.33 14.22
CA ILE A 82 -2.65 1.32 13.45
C ILE A 82 -3.20 2.74 13.36
N TYR A 83 -3.13 3.33 12.17
CA TYR A 83 -3.74 4.61 11.85
C TYR A 83 -5.17 4.40 11.35
N ALA A 84 -6.14 4.54 12.26
CA ALA A 84 -7.56 4.39 11.97
C ALA A 84 -8.15 5.62 11.22
N THR A 85 -7.68 5.87 10.00
CA THR A 85 -7.98 7.09 9.24
C THR A 85 -8.04 6.84 7.72
N ASP A 86 -8.51 7.84 6.99
CA ASP A 86 -8.49 7.87 5.52
C ASP A 86 -7.10 8.28 5.02
N PHE A 87 -6.40 7.35 4.36
CA PHE A 87 -5.08 7.56 3.77
C PHE A 87 -5.04 8.79 2.85
N LEU A 88 -6.09 9.04 2.06
CA LEU A 88 -6.10 10.13 1.10
C LEU A 88 -6.13 11.52 1.75
N LYS A 89 -6.37 11.59 3.06
CA LYS A 89 -6.38 12.83 3.84
C LYS A 89 -5.14 13.00 4.71
N GLN A 90 -4.18 12.08 4.62
CA GLN A 90 -3.00 12.11 5.46
C GLN A 90 -1.86 12.87 4.79
N ASP A 91 -1.02 13.46 5.64
CA ASP A 91 0.27 14.01 5.27
C ASP A 91 1.37 13.05 5.76
N LEU A 92 2.05 12.40 4.82
CA LEU A 92 3.11 11.42 5.10
C LEU A 92 4.33 12.07 5.77
N GLY A 93 4.59 13.35 5.53
CA GLY A 93 5.67 14.09 6.18
C GLY A 93 5.40 14.29 7.67
N THR A 94 4.13 14.47 8.05
CA THR A 94 3.72 14.56 9.45
C THR A 94 3.65 13.18 10.11
N MET A 95 3.17 12.15 9.40
CA MET A 95 3.08 10.80 9.94
C MET A 95 4.45 10.14 10.15
N PHE A 96 5.40 10.36 9.24
CA PHE A 96 6.73 9.74 9.25
C PHE A 96 7.83 10.80 9.07
N PRO A 97 8.06 11.69 10.06
CA PRO A 97 8.93 12.85 9.89
C PRO A 97 10.36 12.50 9.48
N GLY A 98 10.76 12.92 8.28
CA GLY A 98 12.13 12.78 7.76
C GLY A 98 12.57 11.35 7.45
N ALA A 99 11.67 10.36 7.54
CA ALA A 99 11.99 8.96 7.29
C ALA A 99 11.67 8.57 5.84
N PRO A 100 12.60 7.92 5.11
CA PRO A 100 12.29 7.23 3.87
C PRO A 100 11.25 6.14 4.11
N LEU A 101 10.24 6.08 3.23
CA LEU A 101 9.06 5.23 3.40
C LEU A 101 8.91 4.28 2.22
N ALA A 102 8.56 3.03 2.49
CA ALA A 102 7.99 2.13 1.50
C ALA A 102 6.47 2.00 1.76
N ILE A 103 5.69 2.00 0.69
CA ILE A 103 4.24 1.79 0.75
C ILE A 103 3.93 0.43 0.18
N ILE A 104 3.07 -0.32 0.86
CA ILE A 104 2.61 -1.62 0.41
C ILE A 104 1.09 -1.78 0.54
N GLY A 105 0.48 -2.62 -0.29
CA GLY A 105 -0.90 -3.00 -0.06
C GLY A 105 -1.54 -3.83 -1.17
N ASN A 106 -2.71 -4.36 -0.85
CA ASN A 106 -3.69 -4.80 -1.84
C ASN A 106 -4.68 -3.65 -2.02
N PHE A 107 -4.34 -2.71 -2.90
CA PHE A 107 -4.99 -1.40 -2.88
C PHE A 107 -6.45 -1.48 -3.32
N PRO A 108 -7.36 -0.73 -2.67
CA PRO A 108 -8.76 -0.71 -3.07
C PRO A 108 -8.93 -0.09 -4.46
N TYR A 109 -9.70 -0.77 -5.30
CA TYR A 109 -9.78 -0.49 -6.73
C TYR A 109 -10.39 0.87 -7.06
N ASN A 110 -11.25 1.39 -6.19
CA ASN A 110 -11.91 2.68 -6.34
C ASN A 110 -11.01 3.90 -6.03
N ILE A 111 -9.86 3.69 -5.37
CA ILE A 111 -8.98 4.78 -4.95
C ILE A 111 -7.52 4.61 -5.40
N SER A 112 -7.19 3.56 -6.17
CA SER A 112 -5.80 3.27 -6.56
C SER A 112 -5.11 4.47 -7.24
N SER A 113 -5.79 5.16 -8.17
CA SER A 113 -5.23 6.37 -8.81
C SER A 113 -4.92 7.48 -7.81
N GLN A 114 -5.81 7.71 -6.85
CA GLN A 114 -5.68 8.73 -5.80
C GLN A 114 -4.53 8.40 -4.85
N ILE A 115 -4.32 7.10 -4.56
CA ILE A 115 -3.15 6.63 -3.81
C ILE A 115 -1.87 7.03 -4.54
N PHE A 116 -1.79 6.76 -5.85
CA PHE A 116 -0.59 7.11 -6.62
C PHE A 116 -0.36 8.62 -6.74
N PHE A 117 -1.41 9.44 -6.76
CA PHE A 117 -1.24 10.90 -6.67
C PHE A 117 -0.68 11.34 -5.31
N GLN A 118 -1.08 10.70 -4.21
CA GLN A 118 -0.49 10.96 -2.89
C GLN A 118 0.96 10.50 -2.80
N VAL A 119 1.29 9.34 -3.37
CA VAL A 119 2.67 8.85 -3.53
C VAL A 119 3.52 9.89 -4.27
N LEU A 120 3.02 10.37 -5.41
CA LEU A 120 3.70 11.40 -6.20
C LEU A 120 3.87 12.71 -5.45
N ALA A 121 2.88 13.14 -4.66
CA ALA A 121 3.00 14.34 -3.84
C ALA A 121 4.14 14.21 -2.80
N SER A 122 4.44 12.98 -2.37
CA SER A 122 5.47 12.66 -1.39
C SER A 122 6.67 11.91 -2.00
N TRP A 123 6.96 12.12 -3.29
CA TRP A 123 7.92 11.29 -4.04
C TRP A 123 9.35 11.28 -3.48
N GLN A 124 9.74 12.36 -2.79
CA GLN A 124 11.06 12.44 -2.13
C GLN A 124 11.12 11.59 -0.86
N GLN A 125 9.98 11.26 -0.26
CA GLN A 125 9.88 10.48 0.96
C GLN A 125 9.58 9.01 0.62
N VAL A 126 8.64 8.77 -0.29
CA VAL A 126 8.23 7.42 -0.71
C VAL A 126 9.24 6.88 -1.72
N ARG A 127 10.08 5.94 -1.29
CA ARG A 127 11.15 5.36 -2.12
C ARG A 127 10.72 4.15 -2.91
N GLU A 128 9.68 3.48 -2.43
CA GLU A 128 9.22 2.24 -3.01
C GLU A 128 7.71 2.10 -2.80
N VAL A 129 7.03 1.58 -3.82
CA VAL A 129 5.63 1.16 -3.72
C VAL A 129 5.52 -0.24 -4.29
N VAL A 130 4.99 -1.17 -3.50
CA VAL A 130 4.71 -2.54 -3.94
C VAL A 130 3.25 -2.85 -3.68
N GLY A 131 2.52 -3.37 -4.65
CA GLY A 131 1.13 -3.70 -4.36
C GLY A 131 0.37 -4.38 -5.48
N MET A 132 -0.76 -4.95 -5.09
CA MET A 132 -1.74 -5.49 -6.00
C MET A 132 -2.81 -4.43 -6.29
N ILE A 133 -3.13 -4.27 -7.57
CA ILE A 133 -4.17 -3.37 -8.10
C ILE A 133 -4.92 -4.07 -9.23
N GLN A 134 -5.98 -3.43 -9.74
CA GLN A 134 -6.64 -3.90 -10.95
C GLN A 134 -5.64 -3.99 -12.10
N LYS A 135 -5.74 -5.08 -12.87
CA LYS A 135 -4.85 -5.40 -13.98
C LYS A 135 -4.73 -4.24 -14.97
N GLU A 136 -5.84 -3.65 -15.37
CA GLU A 136 -5.86 -2.55 -16.35
C GLU A 136 -5.18 -1.28 -15.83
N VAL A 137 -5.14 -1.09 -14.51
CA VAL A 137 -4.40 0.00 -13.87
C VAL A 137 -2.91 -0.32 -13.88
N ALA A 138 -2.52 -1.53 -13.47
CA ALA A 138 -1.12 -1.95 -13.50
C ALA A 138 -0.50 -1.87 -14.91
N GLU A 139 -1.22 -2.41 -15.91
CA GLU A 139 -0.81 -2.34 -17.32
C GLU A 139 -0.64 -0.89 -17.76
N ARG A 140 -1.58 0.00 -17.41
CA ARG A 140 -1.45 1.43 -17.70
C ARG A 140 -0.23 2.07 -17.05
N LEU A 141 0.05 1.76 -15.79
CA LEU A 141 1.20 2.34 -15.08
C LEU A 141 2.51 1.91 -15.71
N ALA A 142 2.63 0.65 -16.12
CA ALA A 142 3.83 0.09 -16.73
C ALA A 142 3.94 0.34 -18.26
N GLU A 143 2.89 0.85 -18.90
CA GLU A 143 2.87 1.06 -20.36
C GLU A 143 3.92 2.09 -20.80
N PRO A 144 4.75 1.82 -21.82
CA PRO A 144 5.69 2.80 -22.34
C PRO A 144 5.00 3.91 -23.18
N PRO A 145 5.70 5.05 -23.41
CA PRO A 145 5.18 6.11 -24.28
C PRO A 145 4.84 5.63 -25.69
N GLY A 146 3.82 6.24 -26.31
CA GLY A 146 3.42 5.97 -27.70
C GLY A 146 2.25 4.99 -27.86
N SER A 147 1.72 4.46 -26.76
CA SER A 147 0.53 3.60 -26.74
C SER A 147 -0.74 4.38 -26.39
N LYS A 148 -1.91 3.85 -26.77
CA LYS A 148 -3.23 4.39 -26.35
C LYS A 148 -3.52 4.13 -24.87
N THR A 149 -2.87 3.13 -24.29
CA THR A 149 -2.99 2.79 -22.87
C THR A 149 -2.15 3.75 -22.01
N TYR A 150 -1.13 4.39 -22.58
CA TYR A 150 -0.29 5.38 -21.93
C TYR A 150 -1.11 6.62 -21.53
N GLY A 151 -1.14 6.91 -20.23
CA GLY A 151 -1.98 7.96 -19.66
C GLY A 151 -1.25 8.90 -18.74
N ILE A 152 -1.99 9.80 -18.10
CA ILE A 152 -1.44 10.81 -17.18
C ILE A 152 -0.63 10.19 -16.03
N LEU A 153 -1.13 9.11 -15.43
CA LEU A 153 -0.40 8.42 -14.36
C LEU A 153 0.88 7.75 -14.86
N SER A 154 0.88 7.21 -16.07
CA SER A 154 2.09 6.65 -16.70
C SER A 154 3.16 7.73 -16.84
N VAL A 155 2.80 8.89 -17.42
CA VAL A 155 3.71 10.04 -17.56
C VAL A 155 4.26 10.48 -16.22
N LEU A 156 3.38 10.70 -15.24
CA LEU A 156 3.78 11.28 -13.96
C LEU A 156 4.60 10.30 -13.14
N LEU A 157 4.19 9.04 -13.00
CA LEU A 157 4.93 8.07 -12.20
C LEU A 157 6.26 7.69 -12.83
N GLN A 158 6.31 7.43 -14.14
CA GLN A 158 7.56 7.05 -14.81
C GLN A 158 8.59 8.17 -14.85
N ALA A 159 8.20 9.42 -14.61
CA ALA A 159 9.15 10.53 -14.47
C ALA A 159 9.94 10.50 -13.15
N TYR A 160 9.42 9.82 -12.11
CA TYR A 160 10.03 9.78 -10.77
C TYR A 160 10.36 8.36 -10.28
N TYR A 161 9.76 7.33 -10.88
CA TYR A 161 9.89 5.94 -10.48
C TYR A 161 10.12 5.03 -11.67
N ASP A 162 10.96 4.01 -11.47
CA ASP A 162 10.97 2.83 -12.33
C ASP A 162 9.76 1.94 -11.98
N ILE A 163 8.99 1.55 -12.98
CA ILE A 163 7.76 0.75 -12.79
C ILE A 163 7.96 -0.63 -13.38
N GLU A 164 7.77 -1.65 -12.56
CA GLU A 164 7.84 -3.05 -12.95
C GLU A 164 6.48 -3.73 -12.68
N TYR A 165 6.00 -4.51 -13.65
CA TYR A 165 4.83 -5.36 -13.49
C TYR A 165 5.27 -6.79 -13.17
N LEU A 166 4.96 -7.26 -11.95
CA LEU A 166 5.45 -8.51 -11.33
C LEU A 166 4.56 -9.75 -11.60
#